data_AF-A0A9D8DRK3-F1
#
_entry.id   AF-A0A9D8DRK3-F1
#
_cell.length_a   1.000
_cell.length_b   1.000
_cell.length_c   1.000
_cell.angle_alpha   90.00
_cell.angle_beta   90.00
_cell.angle_gamma   90.00
#
_symmetry.space_group_name_H-M   'P 1'
#
loop_
_entity.id
_entity.type
_entity.pdbx_description
1 polymer ?
#
loop_
_entity_poly.entity_id
_entity_poly.type
_entity_poly.pdbx_seq_one_letter_code
_entity_poly.pdbx_strand_id
1 'polypeptide(L)'
;MSAATMTPQQAPGRRWLHIAAPAIVSVVTYLVLQFAVSRAVGRPATFWSADAYRLSLDALVLLQLGPIMFSGVIVWPVMRARGATRLGAAIGVLATPIAFGIVSALGAMAFFAPAEAVYYGTNPIALGAVGSQVAMSGLGALIAARYRHRRTPSRRSWWSWPAFAAFIIGEIVLVACVIWDGGQHVFYVWIQVYRTLFPA
;
A
#
# COMPACT_ATOMS: atom_id res chain seq x y z
N MET A 1 47.40 0.60 31.28
CA MET A 1 46.05 0.00 31.42
C MET A 1 45.14 0.69 30.42
N SER A 2 44.76 0.01 29.34
CA SER A 2 43.94 0.58 28.27
C SER A 2 42.47 0.45 28.64
N ALA A 3 41.76 1.57 28.77
CA ALA A 3 40.33 1.58 29.03
C ALA A 3 39.60 1.14 27.74
N ALA A 4 39.04 -0.07 27.78
CA ALA A 4 38.18 -0.58 26.73
C ALA A 4 36.90 0.29 26.67
N THR A 5 36.78 1.06 25.60
CA THR A 5 35.59 1.84 25.27
C THR A 5 34.44 0.86 24.99
N MET A 6 33.60 0.59 26.00
CA MET A 6 32.35 -0.14 25.81
C MET A 6 31.44 0.69 24.88
N THR A 7 31.29 0.23 23.65
CA THR A 7 30.25 0.74 22.75
C THR A 7 28.87 0.40 23.33
N PRO A 8 27.96 1.37 23.45
CA PRO A 8 26.64 1.11 24.00
C PRO A 8 25.89 0.14 23.09
N GLN A 9 25.58 -1.03 23.65
CA GLN A 9 24.77 -2.07 23.04
C GLN A 9 23.39 -1.46 22.73
N GLN A 10 23.14 -1.10 21.47
CA GLN A 10 21.83 -0.57 21.06
C GLN A 10 20.74 -1.58 21.43
N ALA A 11 19.81 -1.16 22.30
CA ALA A 11 18.71 -1.99 22.75
C ALA A 11 17.96 -2.59 21.54
N PRO A 12 17.76 -3.93 21.48
CA PRO A 12 17.20 -4.63 20.33
C PRO A 12 15.84 -4.08 19.86
N GLY A 13 15.09 -3.44 20.76
CA GLY A 13 13.79 -2.82 20.47
C GLY A 13 13.82 -1.59 19.53
N ARG A 14 14.94 -0.89 19.31
CA ARG A 14 14.97 0.28 18.40
C ARG A 14 15.21 -0.09 16.93
N ARG A 15 15.80 -1.26 16.67
CA ARG A 15 16.24 -1.64 15.33
C ARG A 15 15.06 -2.00 14.40
N TRP A 16 14.04 -2.67 14.92
CA TRP A 16 12.87 -3.06 14.11
C TRP A 16 12.02 -1.86 13.71
N LEU A 17 11.85 -0.86 14.59
CA LEU A 17 11.14 0.39 14.28
C LEU A 17 11.80 1.15 13.15
N HIS A 18 13.13 1.25 13.17
CA HIS A 18 13.87 1.89 12.08
C HIS A 18 13.68 1.14 10.75
N ILE A 19 13.69 -0.19 10.78
CA ILE A 19 13.47 -1.02 9.58
C ILE A 19 12.05 -0.84 9.06
N ALA A 20 11.03 -0.90 9.93
CA ALA A 20 9.62 -0.86 9.56
C ALA A 20 9.06 0.56 9.32
N ALA A 21 9.80 1.61 9.68
CA ALA A 21 9.36 3.00 9.59
C ALA A 21 8.70 3.40 8.26
N PRO A 22 9.23 3.02 7.07
CA PRO A 22 8.59 3.40 5.80
C PRO A 22 7.18 2.83 5.65
N ALA A 23 6.96 1.58 6.08
CA ALA A 23 5.64 0.95 6.05
C ALA A 23 4.70 1.61 7.07
N ILE A 24 5.19 1.89 8.29
CA ILE A 24 4.42 2.59 9.33
C ILE A 24 3.99 3.97 8.84
N VAL A 25 4.91 4.75 8.25
CA VAL A 25 4.60 6.07 7.69
C VAL A 25 3.55 5.98 6.58
N SER A 26 3.65 4.98 5.68
CA SER A 26 2.65 4.76 4.63
C SER A 26 1.26 4.49 5.22
N VAL A 27 1.16 3.57 6.19
CA VAL A 27 -0.10 3.24 6.87
C VAL A 27 -0.67 4.42 7.64
N VAL A 28 0.13 5.13 8.43
CA VAL A 28 -0.31 6.31 9.19
C VAL A 28 -0.78 7.41 8.25
N THR A 29 -0.06 7.64 7.15
CA THR A 29 -0.46 8.62 6.13
C THR A 29 -1.82 8.25 5.53
N TYR A 30 -2.02 6.98 5.17
CA TYR A 30 -3.30 6.47 4.70
C TYR A 30 -4.42 6.71 5.71
N LEU A 31 -4.21 6.34 6.99
CA LEU A 31 -5.22 6.47 8.04
C LEU A 31 -5.59 7.93 8.33
N VAL A 32 -4.60 8.83 8.34
CA VAL A 32 -4.84 10.27 8.50
C VAL A 32 -5.65 10.83 7.35
N LEU A 33 -5.31 10.47 6.11
CA LEU A 33 -6.06 10.90 4.92
C LEU A 33 -7.47 10.30 4.91
N GLN A 34 -7.63 9.03 5.27
CA GLN A 34 -8.93 8.38 5.39
C GLN A 34 -9.81 9.05 6.44
N PHE A 35 -9.22 9.44 7.58
CA PHE A 35 -9.93 10.22 8.59
C PHE A 35 -10.33 11.60 8.06
N ALA A 36 -9.44 12.30 7.33
CA ALA A 36 -9.77 13.58 6.73
C ALA A 36 -10.93 13.46 5.71
N VAL A 37 -10.87 12.45 4.83
CA VAL A 37 -11.94 12.15 3.86
C VAL A 37 -13.26 11.86 4.59
N SER A 38 -13.26 10.98 5.59
CA SER A 38 -14.49 10.62 6.32
C SER A 38 -15.11 11.81 7.07
N ARG A 39 -14.29 12.79 7.47
CA ARG A 39 -14.76 14.02 8.11
C ARG A 39 -15.26 15.07 7.12
N ALA A 40 -14.84 15.01 5.86
CA ALA A 40 -15.24 15.94 4.81
C ALA A 40 -16.46 15.45 4.01
N VAL A 41 -16.55 14.16 3.69
CA VAL A 41 -17.60 13.58 2.85
C VAL A 41 -19.00 13.88 3.40
N GLY A 42 -19.87 14.39 2.52
CA GLY A 42 -21.26 14.70 2.85
C GLY A 42 -21.43 15.98 3.69
N ARG A 43 -20.37 16.78 3.88
CA ARG A 43 -20.39 18.00 4.70
C ARG A 43 -19.96 19.24 3.90
N PRO A 44 -20.68 19.65 2.85
CA PRO A 44 -20.30 20.82 2.05
C PRO A 44 -20.26 22.13 2.85
N ALA A 45 -21.07 22.24 3.92
CA ALA A 45 -21.15 23.43 4.76
C ALA A 45 -19.89 23.71 5.60
N THR A 46 -18.96 22.75 5.74
CA THR A 46 -17.67 22.99 6.43
C THR A 46 -16.66 23.75 5.54
N PHE A 47 -17.00 23.96 4.27
CA PHE A 47 -16.17 24.64 3.29
C PHE A 47 -16.76 25.99 2.91
N TRP A 48 -15.91 26.89 2.44
CA TRP A 48 -16.32 28.26 2.09
C TRP A 48 -17.08 28.35 0.76
N SER A 49 -17.08 27.29 -0.07
CA SER A 49 -17.88 27.17 -1.29
C SER A 49 -18.07 25.71 -1.72
N ALA A 50 -19.03 25.48 -2.62
CA ALA A 50 -19.25 24.14 -3.21
C ALA A 50 -18.05 23.67 -4.05
N ASP A 51 -17.39 24.57 -4.77
CA ASP A 51 -16.20 24.25 -5.57
C ASP A 51 -15.01 23.93 -4.67
N ALA A 52 -14.87 24.65 -3.55
CA ALA A 52 -13.85 24.36 -2.56
C ALA A 52 -14.03 22.98 -1.93
N TYR A 53 -15.27 22.58 -1.66
CA TYR A 53 -15.61 21.24 -1.17
C TYR A 53 -15.21 20.17 -2.18
N ARG A 54 -15.58 20.31 -3.46
CA ARG A 54 -15.24 19.35 -4.52
C ARG A 54 -13.73 19.23 -4.71
N LEU A 55 -13.04 20.36 -4.89
CA LEU A 55 -11.59 20.38 -5.05
C LEU A 55 -10.87 19.74 -3.85
N SER A 56 -11.31 20.04 -2.64
CA SER A 56 -10.71 19.46 -1.42
C SER A 56 -10.94 17.96 -1.34
N LEU A 57 -12.13 17.47 -1.67
CA LEU A 57 -12.41 16.03 -1.69
C LEU A 57 -11.60 15.32 -2.77
N ASP A 58 -11.56 15.85 -3.99
CA ASP A 58 -10.77 15.26 -5.08
C ASP A 58 -9.29 15.20 -4.70
N ALA A 59 -8.75 16.29 -4.13
CA ALA A 59 -7.38 16.33 -3.65
C ALA A 59 -7.12 15.31 -2.54
N LEU A 60 -8.00 15.19 -1.55
CA LEU A 60 -7.86 14.22 -0.45
C LEU A 60 -7.91 12.77 -0.96
N VAL A 61 -8.81 12.46 -1.89
CA VAL A 61 -8.91 11.13 -2.51
C VAL A 61 -7.65 10.82 -3.32
N LEU A 62 -7.19 11.77 -4.15
CA LEU A 62 -5.94 11.59 -4.92
C LEU A 62 -4.72 11.41 -4.00
N LEU A 63 -4.60 12.21 -2.94
CA LEU A 63 -3.53 12.07 -1.95
C LEU A 63 -3.59 10.70 -1.26
N GLN A 64 -4.79 10.20 -0.98
CA GLN A 64 -5.00 8.90 -0.36
C GLN A 64 -4.57 7.74 -1.27
N LEU A 65 -4.70 7.88 -2.59
CA LEU A 65 -4.18 6.89 -3.54
C LEU A 65 -2.65 6.77 -3.46
N GLY A 66 -1.95 7.83 -3.06
CA GLY A 66 -0.49 7.85 -2.84
C GLY A 66 0.02 6.65 -2.01
N PRO A 67 -0.31 6.57 -0.71
CA PRO A 67 0.12 5.48 0.14
C PRO A 67 -0.49 4.12 -0.26
N ILE A 68 -1.70 4.09 -0.84
CA ILE A 68 -2.40 2.85 -1.23
C ILE A 68 -1.80 2.21 -2.48
N MET A 69 -1.39 3.01 -3.47
CA MET A 69 -0.98 2.52 -4.79
C MET A 69 0.54 2.64 -4.99
N PHE A 70 1.14 3.76 -4.56
CA PHE A 70 2.50 4.12 -4.98
C PHE A 70 3.58 3.85 -3.94
N SER A 71 3.21 3.60 -2.68
CA SER A 71 4.20 3.54 -1.57
C SER A 71 5.28 2.47 -1.77
N GLY A 72 4.97 1.38 -2.48
CA GLY A 72 5.87 0.26 -2.74
C GLY A 72 7.17 0.67 -3.41
N VAL A 73 7.16 1.76 -4.20
CA VAL A 73 8.35 2.32 -4.87
C VAL A 73 9.40 2.79 -3.86
N ILE A 74 8.98 3.18 -2.65
CA ILE A 74 9.86 3.63 -1.56
C ILE A 74 9.99 2.53 -0.49
N VAL A 75 8.86 1.97 -0.03
CA VAL A 75 8.81 1.05 1.12
C VAL A 75 9.73 -0.15 0.89
N TRP A 76 9.62 -0.82 -0.26
CA TRP A 76 10.46 -1.98 -0.57
C TRP A 76 11.96 -1.67 -0.56
N PRO A 77 12.48 -0.77 -1.43
CA PRO A 77 13.92 -0.54 -1.49
C PRO A 77 14.48 0.03 -0.19
N VAL A 78 13.73 0.88 0.53
CA VAL A 78 14.19 1.45 1.81
C VAL A 78 14.24 0.39 2.90
N MET A 79 13.20 -0.43 3.06
CA MET A 79 13.22 -1.52 4.05
C MET A 79 14.35 -2.51 3.74
N ARG A 80 14.55 -2.87 2.47
CA ARG A 80 15.65 -3.74 2.03
C ARG A 80 17.01 -3.11 2.31
N ALA A 81 17.18 -1.81 2.11
CA ALA A 81 18.42 -1.10 2.43
C ALA A 81 18.70 -1.03 3.94
N ARG A 82 17.64 -1.00 4.76
CA ARG A 82 17.74 -1.02 6.24
C ARG A 82 17.93 -2.42 6.82
N GLY A 83 18.00 -3.46 5.98
CA GLY A 83 18.27 -4.83 6.41
C GLY A 83 17.03 -5.70 6.65
N ALA A 84 15.84 -5.28 6.23
CA ALA A 84 14.66 -6.15 6.25
C ALA A 84 14.90 -7.42 5.42
N THR A 85 14.36 -8.57 5.86
CA THR A 85 14.26 -9.77 5.03
C THR A 85 13.33 -9.53 3.83
N ARG A 86 13.34 -10.42 2.82
CA ARG A 86 12.45 -10.27 1.65
C ARG A 86 10.98 -10.34 2.08
N LEU A 87 10.66 -11.30 2.96
CA LEU A 87 9.34 -11.44 3.54
C LEU A 87 8.96 -10.21 4.39
N GLY A 88 9.86 -9.69 5.22
CA GLY A 88 9.58 -8.49 6.01
C GLY A 88 9.30 -7.26 5.14
N ALA A 89 10.04 -7.08 4.04
CA ALA A 89 9.77 -6.01 3.08
C ALA A 89 8.45 -6.24 2.32
N ALA A 90 8.12 -7.49 1.96
CA ALA A 90 6.84 -7.82 1.31
C ALA A 90 5.65 -7.50 2.22
N ILE A 91 5.72 -7.90 3.50
CA ILE A 91 4.69 -7.57 4.50
C ILE A 91 4.57 -6.05 4.65
N GLY A 92 5.70 -5.33 4.71
CA GLY A 92 5.70 -3.87 4.81
C GLY A 92 5.06 -3.17 3.61
N VAL A 93 5.27 -3.68 2.40
CA VAL A 93 4.63 -3.18 1.16
C VAL A 93 3.11 -3.42 1.18
N LEU A 94 2.67 -4.57 1.72
CA LEU A 94 1.25 -4.91 1.80
C LEU A 94 0.52 -4.28 2.99
N ALA A 95 1.24 -3.63 3.92
CA ALA A 95 0.66 -3.08 5.14
C ALA A 95 -0.45 -2.04 4.85
N THR A 96 -0.26 -1.17 3.86
CA THR A 96 -1.28 -0.16 3.51
C THR A 96 -2.51 -0.75 2.82
N PRO A 97 -2.40 -1.64 1.80
CA PRO A 97 -3.56 -2.36 1.28
C PRO A 97 -4.31 -3.17 2.33
N ILE A 98 -3.62 -3.79 3.28
CA ILE A 98 -4.24 -4.49 4.41
C ILE A 98 -5.03 -3.51 5.28
N ALA A 99 -4.44 -2.37 5.64
CA ALA A 99 -5.13 -1.33 6.40
C ALA A 99 -6.37 -0.81 5.63
N PHE A 100 -6.25 -0.63 4.32
CA PHE A 100 -7.37 -0.25 3.45
C PHE A 100 -8.49 -1.30 3.46
N GLY A 101 -8.16 -2.59 3.34
CA GLY A 101 -9.14 -3.67 3.40
C GLY A 101 -9.84 -3.74 4.76
N ILE A 102 -9.10 -3.58 5.86
CA ILE A 102 -9.66 -3.52 7.22
C ILE A 102 -10.63 -2.34 7.36
N VAL A 103 -10.22 -1.13 6.96
CA VAL A 103 -11.08 0.05 7.07
C VAL A 103 -12.32 -0.09 6.18
N SER A 104 -12.18 -0.67 4.99
CA SER A 104 -13.30 -0.95 4.08
C SER A 104 -14.29 -1.92 4.73
N ALA A 105 -13.80 -3.00 5.33
CA ALA A 105 -14.64 -3.95 6.07
C ALA A 105 -15.35 -3.28 7.26
N LEU A 106 -14.63 -2.48 8.05
CA LEU A 106 -15.21 -1.76 9.18
C LEU A 106 -16.32 -0.79 8.74
N GLY A 107 -16.15 -0.12 7.60
CA GLY A 107 -17.18 0.72 7.01
C GLY A 107 -18.41 -0.09 6.54
N ALA A 108 -18.19 -1.28 6.00
CA ALA A 108 -19.24 -2.17 5.52
C ALA A 108 -20.10 -2.76 6.66
N MET A 109 -19.57 -2.85 7.89
CA MET A 109 -20.34 -3.33 9.06
C MET A 109 -21.55 -2.44 9.40
N ALA A 110 -21.62 -1.21 8.89
CA ALA A 110 -22.81 -0.36 9.05
C ALA A 110 -24.02 -0.87 8.24
N PHE A 111 -23.79 -1.76 7.26
CA PHE A 111 -24.81 -2.21 6.31
C PHE A 111 -24.93 -3.74 6.23
N PHE A 112 -23.87 -4.47 6.56
CA PHE A 112 -23.77 -5.92 6.39
C PHE A 112 -23.39 -6.63 7.68
N ALA A 113 -23.73 -7.93 7.78
CA ALA A 113 -23.26 -8.79 8.87
C ALA A 113 -21.71 -8.89 8.88
N PRO A 114 -21.07 -9.21 10.01
CA PRO A 114 -19.60 -9.20 10.12
C PRO A 114 -18.87 -10.06 9.07
N ALA A 115 -19.39 -11.24 8.72
CA ALA A 115 -18.78 -12.10 7.72
C ALA A 115 -18.83 -11.50 6.30
N GLU A 116 -19.96 -10.91 5.93
CA GLU A 116 -20.14 -10.18 4.67
C GLU A 116 -19.27 -8.93 4.63
N ALA A 117 -19.18 -8.19 5.74
CA ALA A 117 -18.32 -7.01 5.85
C ALA A 117 -16.84 -7.34 5.66
N VAL A 118 -16.35 -8.46 6.22
CA VAL A 118 -14.99 -8.95 5.98
C VAL A 118 -14.76 -9.26 4.50
N TYR A 119 -15.77 -9.84 3.82
CA TYR A 119 -15.71 -10.06 2.38
C TYR A 119 -15.63 -8.74 1.58
N TYR A 120 -16.36 -7.70 2.00
CA TYR A 120 -16.23 -6.36 1.42
C TYR A 120 -14.83 -5.75 1.62
N GLY A 121 -14.09 -6.16 2.64
CA GLY A 121 -12.68 -5.80 2.82
C GLY A 121 -11.75 -6.32 1.72
N THR A 122 -12.18 -7.32 0.94
CA THR A 122 -11.42 -7.92 -0.17
C THR A 122 -11.98 -7.56 -1.54
N ASN A 123 -12.73 -6.45 -1.64
CA ASN A 123 -13.28 -5.95 -2.89
C ASN A 123 -12.20 -5.75 -3.98
N PRO A 124 -12.58 -5.68 -5.27
CA PRO A 124 -11.62 -5.54 -6.36
C PRO A 124 -10.68 -4.33 -6.23
N ILE A 125 -11.10 -3.22 -5.62
CA ILE A 125 -10.21 -2.07 -5.39
C ILE A 125 -9.10 -2.45 -4.40
N ALA A 126 -9.39 -3.23 -3.36
CA ALA A 126 -8.39 -3.75 -2.44
C ALA A 126 -7.38 -4.68 -3.16
N LEU A 127 -7.86 -5.53 -4.07
CA LEU A 127 -6.99 -6.37 -4.92
C LEU A 127 -6.15 -5.53 -5.87
N GLY A 128 -6.72 -4.48 -6.47
CA GLY A 128 -6.01 -3.50 -7.29
C GLY A 128 -4.91 -2.78 -6.50
N ALA A 129 -5.17 -2.41 -5.25
CA ALA A 129 -4.18 -1.84 -4.35
C ALA A 129 -3.02 -2.79 -4.06
N VAL A 130 -3.30 -4.08 -3.84
CA VAL A 130 -2.26 -5.12 -3.72
C VAL A 130 -1.44 -5.22 -5.00
N GLY A 131 -2.10 -5.30 -6.16
CA GLY A 131 -1.45 -5.34 -7.47
C GLY A 131 -0.53 -4.15 -7.70
N SER A 132 -1.02 -2.94 -7.43
CA SER A 132 -0.25 -1.70 -7.56
C SER A 132 0.96 -1.67 -6.63
N GLN A 133 0.82 -2.07 -5.37
CA GLN A 133 1.96 -2.13 -4.43
C GLN A 133 3.01 -3.16 -4.86
N VAL A 134 2.59 -4.31 -5.38
CA VAL A 134 3.50 -5.30 -5.98
C VAL A 134 4.22 -4.69 -7.17
N ALA A 135 3.49 -4.01 -8.06
CA ALA A 135 4.08 -3.37 -9.23
C ALA A 135 5.15 -2.33 -8.85
N MET A 136 4.76 -1.41 -7.96
CA MET A 136 5.60 -0.32 -7.49
C MET A 136 6.80 -0.82 -6.69
N SER A 137 6.68 -1.93 -5.95
CA SER A 137 7.82 -2.57 -5.29
C SER A 137 8.84 -3.12 -6.30
N GLY A 138 8.36 -3.71 -7.41
CA GLY A 138 9.19 -4.16 -8.52
C GLY A 138 9.92 -2.99 -9.19
N LEU A 139 9.19 -1.94 -9.51
CA LEU A 139 9.75 -0.70 -10.06
C LEU A 139 10.78 -0.07 -9.11
N GLY A 140 10.46 0.08 -7.83
CA GLY A 140 11.37 0.61 -6.81
C GLY A 140 12.64 -0.23 -6.65
N ALA A 141 12.52 -1.56 -6.74
CA ALA A 141 13.68 -2.47 -6.73
C ALA A 141 14.60 -2.25 -7.95
N LEU A 142 14.04 -2.09 -9.15
CA LEU A 142 14.79 -1.80 -10.38
C LEU A 142 15.49 -0.44 -10.31
N ILE A 143 14.79 0.61 -9.86
CA ILE A 143 15.34 1.95 -9.67
C ILE A 143 16.50 1.90 -8.67
N ALA A 144 16.32 1.26 -7.52
CA ALA A 144 17.36 1.15 -6.49
C ALA A 144 18.57 0.32 -6.98
N ALA A 145 18.35 -0.74 -7.76
CA ALA A 145 19.44 -1.53 -8.35
C ALA A 145 20.23 -0.70 -9.37
N ARG A 146 19.55 0.02 -10.27
CA ARG A 146 20.17 0.93 -11.24
C ARG A 146 20.99 2.01 -10.56
N TYR A 147 20.47 2.60 -9.49
CA TYR A 147 21.14 3.63 -8.71
C TYR A 147 22.42 3.12 -8.04
N ARG A 148 22.37 1.96 -7.38
CA ARG A 148 23.55 1.34 -6.76
C ARG A 148 24.62 0.99 -7.79
N HIS A 149 24.23 0.46 -8.94
CA HIS A 149 25.16 0.16 -10.03
C HIS A 149 25.85 1.41 -10.59
N ARG A 150 25.21 2.59 -10.58
CA ARG A 150 25.88 3.85 -10.96
C ARG A 150 26.95 4.26 -9.96
N ARG A 151 26.74 4.00 -8.67
CA ARG A 151 27.66 4.41 -7.59
C ARG A 151 28.82 3.44 -7.38
N THR A 152 28.57 2.17 -7.56
CA THR A 152 29.58 1.13 -7.40
C THR A 152 29.37 0.12 -8.53
N PRO A 153 29.96 0.37 -9.71
CA PRO A 153 29.84 -0.53 -10.84
C PRO A 153 30.39 -1.89 -10.46
N SER A 154 29.51 -2.88 -10.36
CA SER A 154 29.87 -4.28 -10.14
C SER A 154 29.76 -5.02 -11.47
N ARG A 155 30.50 -6.11 -11.67
CA ARG A 155 30.32 -7.01 -12.83
C ARG A 155 28.91 -7.61 -12.92
N ARG A 156 28.11 -7.53 -11.86
CA ARG A 156 26.75 -8.08 -11.82
C ARG A 156 25.78 -7.10 -12.47
N SER A 157 24.95 -7.62 -13.38
CA SER A 157 23.88 -6.85 -14.03
C SER A 157 22.96 -6.21 -12.99
N TRP A 158 22.60 -4.94 -13.21
CA TRP A 158 21.63 -4.21 -12.39
C TRP A 158 20.18 -4.66 -12.63
N TRP A 159 19.95 -5.39 -13.73
CA TRP A 159 18.63 -5.88 -14.11
C TRP A 159 18.17 -7.03 -13.21
N SER A 160 16.88 -7.05 -12.88
CA SER A 160 16.26 -8.11 -12.08
C SER A 160 14.97 -8.56 -12.74
N TRP A 161 15.01 -9.73 -13.38
CA TRP A 161 13.82 -10.36 -13.96
C TRP A 161 12.67 -10.55 -12.95
N PRO A 162 12.91 -10.98 -11.69
CA PRO A 162 11.84 -11.06 -10.70
C PRO A 162 11.18 -9.71 -10.39
N ALA A 163 11.96 -8.62 -10.31
CA ALA A 163 11.42 -7.29 -10.06
C ALA A 163 10.61 -6.76 -11.25
N PHE A 164 11.07 -7.04 -12.47
CA PHE A 164 10.32 -6.72 -13.68
C PHE A 164 9.03 -7.53 -13.79
N ALA A 165 9.06 -8.83 -13.50
CA ALA A 165 7.86 -9.67 -13.48
C ALA A 165 6.85 -9.17 -12.43
N ALA A 166 7.30 -8.79 -11.23
CA ALA A 166 6.44 -8.18 -10.21
C ALA A 166 5.80 -6.87 -10.71
N PHE A 167 6.57 -6.03 -11.42
CA PHE A 167 6.04 -4.83 -12.08
C PHE A 167 4.90 -5.18 -13.05
N ILE A 168 5.16 -6.04 -14.03
CA ILE A 168 4.17 -6.39 -15.07
C ILE A 168 2.94 -7.08 -14.48
N ILE A 169 3.11 -8.08 -13.61
CA ILE A 169 1.99 -8.82 -13.01
C ILE A 169 1.15 -7.90 -12.14
N GLY A 170 1.78 -7.04 -11.34
CA GLY A 170 1.07 -6.08 -10.50
C GLY A 170 0.25 -5.07 -11.31
N GLU A 171 0.80 -4.56 -12.41
CA GLU A 171 0.08 -3.67 -13.35
C GLU A 171 -1.10 -4.38 -14.00
N ILE A 172 -0.95 -5.65 -14.42
CA ILE A 172 -2.08 -6.44 -14.96
C ILE A 172 -3.21 -6.55 -13.94
N VAL A 173 -2.90 -6.85 -12.67
CA VAL A 173 -3.88 -6.93 -11.60
C VAL A 173 -4.57 -5.58 -11.37
N LEU A 174 -3.79 -4.48 -11.31
CA LEU A 174 -4.33 -3.13 -11.17
C LEU A 174 -5.27 -2.78 -12.32
N VAL A 175 -4.85 -3.05 -13.56
CA VAL A 175 -5.65 -2.79 -14.76
C VAL A 175 -6.95 -3.58 -14.70
N ALA A 176 -6.89 -4.88 -14.45
CA ALA A 176 -8.08 -5.73 -14.40
C ALA A 176 -9.05 -5.33 -13.28
N CYS A 177 -8.54 -4.96 -12.10
CA CYS A 177 -9.36 -4.70 -10.93
C CYS A 177 -9.92 -3.28 -10.84
N VAL A 178 -9.31 -2.30 -11.52
CA VAL A 178 -9.64 -0.87 -11.32
C VAL A 178 -9.76 -0.09 -12.63
N ILE A 179 -8.91 -0.33 -13.63
CA ILE A 179 -8.82 0.54 -14.82
C ILE A 179 -9.71 0.04 -15.95
N TRP A 180 -9.67 -1.25 -16.26
CA TRP A 180 -10.41 -1.85 -17.37
C TRP A 180 -11.91 -1.84 -17.05
N ASP A 181 -12.64 -0.96 -17.75
CA ASP A 181 -14.07 -0.68 -17.53
C ASP A 181 -14.40 -0.39 -16.05
N GLY A 182 -13.49 0.27 -15.33
CA GLY A 182 -13.66 0.55 -13.91
C GLY A 182 -13.60 -0.69 -13.00
N GLY A 183 -13.06 -1.81 -13.49
CA GLY A 183 -12.98 -3.08 -12.76
C GLY A 183 -14.26 -3.92 -12.78
N GLN A 184 -15.25 -3.56 -13.61
CA GLN A 184 -16.56 -4.21 -13.65
C GLN A 184 -16.49 -5.73 -13.87
N HIS A 185 -15.55 -6.22 -14.69
CA HIS A 185 -15.41 -7.65 -14.96
C HIS A 185 -14.98 -8.45 -13.73
N VAL A 186 -13.99 -7.95 -12.99
CA VAL A 186 -13.53 -8.57 -11.74
C VAL A 186 -14.60 -8.41 -10.66
N PHE A 187 -15.26 -7.26 -10.60
CA PHE A 187 -16.37 -7.01 -9.68
C PHE A 187 -17.55 -7.95 -9.93
N TYR A 188 -17.86 -8.28 -11.20
CA TYR A 188 -18.88 -9.25 -11.54
C TYR A 188 -18.55 -10.63 -10.98
N VAL A 189 -17.33 -11.12 -11.18
CA VAL A 189 -16.91 -12.41 -10.62
C VAL A 189 -16.97 -12.38 -9.09
N TRP A 190 -16.51 -11.30 -8.48
CA TRP A 190 -16.57 -11.08 -7.03
C TRP A 190 -18.01 -11.15 -6.52
N ILE A 191 -18.98 -10.46 -7.12
CA ILE A 191 -20.37 -10.52 -6.65
C ILE A 191 -21.02 -11.91 -6.86
N GLN A 192 -20.61 -12.68 -7.87
CA GLN A 192 -21.08 -14.08 -8.03
C GLN A 192 -20.56 -14.97 -6.90
N VAL A 193 -19.30 -14.79 -6.47
CA VAL A 193 -18.74 -15.47 -5.31
C VAL A 193 -19.48 -15.06 -4.04
N TYR A 194 -19.75 -13.76 -3.86
CA TYR A 194 -20.56 -13.26 -2.73
C TYR A 194 -21.89 -14.00 -2.61
N ARG A 195 -22.66 -14.08 -3.69
CA ARG A 195 -23.97 -14.74 -3.73
C ARG A 195 -23.89 -16.23 -3.40
N THR A 196 -22.79 -16.88 -3.76
CA THR A 196 -22.54 -18.29 -3.44
C THR A 196 -22.19 -18.50 -1.97
N LEU A 197 -21.42 -17.59 -1.38
CA LEU A 197 -20.97 -17.67 0.01
C LEU A 197 -22.04 -17.22 1.01
N PHE A 198 -22.89 -16.27 0.62
CA PHE A 198 -23.95 -15.68 1.45
C PHE A 198 -25.30 -15.78 0.72
N PRO A 199 -25.83 -17.00 0.53
CA PRO A 199 -27.18 -17.17 0.02
C PRO A 199 -28.16 -16.64 1.06
N ALA A 200 -29.08 -15.77 0.63
CA ALA A 200 -30.19 -15.30 1.46
C ALA A 200 -31.13 -16.46 1.83
#